data_AF-A0A964A728-F1
#
_entry.id   AF-A0A964A728-F1
#
_cell.length_a   1.000
_cell.length_b   1.000
_cell.length_c   1.000
_cell.angle_alpha   90.00
_cell.angle_beta   90.00
_cell.angle_gamma   90.00
#
_symmetry.space_group_name_H-M   'P 1'
#
loop_
_entity.id
_entity.type
_entity.pdbx_description
1 polymer ?
#
loop_
_entity_poly.entity_id
_entity_poly.type
_entity_poly.pdbx_seq_one_letter_code
_entity_poly.pdbx_strand_id
1 'polypeptide(L)'
;MHTHTIDPGPRRTPPRRRHRPGVIAAAVAALLCVGLQSRPAHAGRTVDDSTISQRIQDELLYDPMVSSSVTDVSTANGIVTLTGTVNSLVAKERATRIARTVKGVRSVVNRMEVAPLVSRTDAQLRKDVEEALAADPAADGYQITVTAINGTVTLRGTVDSWQEKQLSRKVAGSVIGVRDVIDQIDIRYASERPDSELEKEVRETLRWDTLIDDALVRVSVQDGRVSLGGVVGSAAEKTRAVDDAWVGGVKAVDDTGLEVARWARDEDLRSKKYIRKPDADVEKAIESALLVDPRVRSSSVDVEVDTGIVHLRGTVATLKAKRAAANDARSTTGVLAVRNNLRVAPGARASDKTVENAVKAALRRDPHVSAYDMTVTVRNGVVTLGGTVSSFLAKEIADQVASGVDGVLLVDNDVRVLREGTPAVYDIYVDDVYPYTLAWYDATPVVRYAMNDDAIREAIEDEMWWSPFVDADDVHVSVVGGVATLTGKVESWAERTAAIENAYEGGAASVYDHMTLELPDS
;
A
#
# COMPACT_ATOMS: atom_id res chain seq x y z
N MET A 1 -0.26 2.58 -72.41
CA MET A 1 -0.48 3.72 -73.34
C MET A 1 -0.21 4.99 -72.54
N HIS A 2 1.02 5.55 -72.48
CA HIS A 2 1.69 6.39 -73.50
C HIS A 2 0.75 7.53 -73.94
N THR A 3 1.07 8.83 -73.82
CA THR A 3 2.32 9.56 -74.16
C THR A 3 2.19 11.05 -73.74
N HIS A 4 3.21 11.65 -73.14
CA HIS A 4 4.15 12.66 -73.68
C HIS A 4 3.54 14.01 -74.16
N THR A 5 3.78 15.13 -73.47
CA THR A 5 4.90 16.12 -73.66
C THR A 5 4.40 17.34 -74.44
N ILE A 6 4.73 18.58 -74.04
CA ILE A 6 5.74 19.41 -74.72
C ILE A 6 5.96 20.74 -73.93
N ASP A 7 7.24 21.06 -73.76
CA ASP A 7 7.95 22.29 -73.32
C ASP A 7 7.85 23.40 -74.43
N PRO A 8 8.62 24.51 -74.52
CA PRO A 8 9.31 25.38 -73.55
C PRO A 8 8.94 26.87 -73.72
N GLY A 9 9.52 27.73 -72.87
CA GLY A 9 10.00 29.03 -73.38
C GLY A 9 10.32 30.10 -72.33
N PRO A 10 11.32 30.98 -72.57
CA PRO A 10 12.22 31.39 -71.50
C PRO A 10 12.37 32.91 -71.23
N ARG A 11 12.92 33.20 -70.04
CA ARG A 11 13.96 34.20 -69.66
C ARG A 11 13.70 35.74 -69.66
N ARG A 12 13.98 36.27 -68.45
CA ARG A 12 14.87 37.42 -68.07
C ARG A 12 14.30 38.86 -67.99
N THR A 13 14.03 39.27 -66.74
CA THR A 13 14.39 40.50 -65.97
C THR A 13 14.68 41.83 -66.69
N PRO A 14 14.17 42.97 -66.15
CA PRO A 14 15.06 43.94 -65.46
C PRO A 14 14.42 44.70 -64.25
N PRO A 15 15.14 45.62 -63.55
CA PRO A 15 14.84 45.97 -62.14
C PRO A 15 14.51 47.45 -61.80
N ARG A 16 14.18 47.64 -60.51
CA ARG A 16 14.27 48.81 -59.59
C ARG A 16 13.08 49.79 -59.40
N ARG A 17 12.38 49.56 -58.26
CA ARG A 17 11.93 50.42 -57.14
C ARG A 17 11.35 51.84 -57.40
N ARG A 18 10.11 52.08 -56.91
CA ARG A 18 9.80 52.93 -55.74
C ARG A 18 8.31 52.84 -55.30
N HIS A 19 8.14 52.86 -53.97
CA HIS A 19 7.02 53.19 -53.06
C HIS A 19 5.51 52.95 -53.34
N ARG A 20 4.95 52.15 -52.40
CA ARG A 20 3.60 52.07 -51.76
C ARG A 20 2.37 51.88 -52.68
N PRO A 21 1.50 50.90 -52.36
CA PRO A 21 0.37 51.23 -51.48
C PRO A 21 -0.08 50.09 -50.54
N GLY A 22 -0.95 50.46 -49.60
CA GLY A 22 -1.64 49.51 -48.73
C GLY A 22 -2.82 48.81 -49.41
N VAL A 23 -3.13 47.66 -48.82
CA VAL A 23 -4.43 46.95 -48.72
C VAL A 23 -5.06 46.48 -50.03
N ILE A 24 -5.09 45.16 -50.24
CA ILE A 24 -6.26 44.29 -50.02
C ILE A 24 -5.81 42.82 -50.08
N ALA A 25 -6.02 42.14 -48.95
CA ALA A 25 -6.25 40.72 -48.69
C ALA A 25 -5.62 39.65 -49.61
N ALA A 26 -4.58 38.98 -49.08
CA ALA A 26 -4.28 37.59 -49.42
C ALA A 26 -4.24 36.79 -48.12
N ALA A 27 -5.13 35.80 -48.00
CA ALA A 27 -5.15 34.83 -46.91
C ALA A 27 -3.85 34.01 -46.96
N VAL A 28 -3.00 34.22 -45.96
CA VAL A 28 -1.79 33.44 -45.71
C VAL A 28 -2.21 32.18 -44.97
N ALA A 29 -2.06 31.03 -45.62
CA ALA A 29 -1.96 29.75 -44.92
C ALA A 29 -0.58 29.71 -44.24
N ALA A 30 -0.51 30.26 -43.03
CA ALA A 30 0.57 29.98 -42.11
C ALA A 30 0.28 28.60 -41.51
N LEU A 31 1.14 27.62 -41.77
CA LEU A 31 1.29 26.48 -40.88
C LEU A 31 1.65 27.04 -39.50
N LEU A 32 0.65 27.20 -38.63
CA LEU A 32 0.90 27.12 -37.20
C LEU A 32 1.24 25.66 -36.92
N CYS A 33 2.52 25.38 -36.69
CA CYS A 33 2.88 24.33 -35.77
C CYS A 33 2.27 24.70 -34.42
N VAL A 34 1.01 24.32 -34.20
CA VAL A 34 0.49 24.16 -32.84
C VAL A 34 1.29 23.00 -32.29
N GLY A 35 2.36 23.30 -31.57
CA GLY A 35 2.87 22.33 -30.61
C GLY A 35 1.67 21.93 -29.76
N LEU A 36 1.32 20.65 -29.76
CA LEU A 36 0.56 20.07 -28.66
C LEU A 36 1.44 20.28 -27.42
N GLN A 37 1.32 21.47 -26.82
CA GLN A 37 1.65 21.63 -25.42
C GLN A 37 0.56 20.83 -24.72
N SER A 38 0.93 19.65 -24.23
CA SER A 38 0.18 18.93 -23.20
C SER A 38 -0.12 19.96 -22.10
N ARG A 39 -1.37 20.42 -22.05
CA ARG A 39 -1.85 21.10 -20.86
C ARG A 39 -1.91 20.01 -19.78
N PRO A 40 -1.34 20.21 -18.58
CA PRO A 40 -1.55 19.26 -17.50
C PRO A 40 -3.06 19.11 -17.31
N ALA A 41 -3.53 17.86 -17.31
CA ALA A 41 -4.96 17.52 -17.30
C ALA A 41 -5.70 18.12 -16.07
N HIS A 42 -4.97 18.65 -15.09
CA HIS A 42 -5.47 19.05 -13.79
C HIS A 42 -5.26 20.53 -13.44
N ALA A 43 -4.81 21.38 -14.38
CA ALA A 43 -4.67 22.82 -14.14
C ALA A 43 -6.04 23.46 -13.80
N GLY A 44 -6.26 23.76 -12.52
CA GLY A 44 -7.44 24.46 -12.00
C GLY A 44 -8.36 23.62 -11.11
N ARG A 45 -8.06 22.34 -10.85
CA ARG A 45 -8.86 21.53 -9.92
C ARG A 45 -8.51 21.89 -8.46
N THR A 46 -9.47 22.47 -7.74
CA THR A 46 -9.30 22.79 -6.32
C THR A 46 -9.73 21.62 -5.46
N VAL A 47 -8.85 21.16 -4.57
CA VAL A 47 -9.18 20.15 -3.56
C VAL A 47 -9.85 20.86 -2.37
N ASP A 48 -11.18 20.85 -2.35
CA ASP A 48 -11.96 21.34 -1.21
C ASP A 48 -12.49 20.18 -0.35
N ASP A 49 -12.91 20.48 0.89
CA ASP A 49 -13.34 19.47 1.85
C ASP A 49 -14.57 18.66 1.38
N SER A 50 -15.44 19.24 0.55
CA SER A 50 -16.59 18.52 0.01
C SER A 50 -16.16 17.49 -1.03
N THR A 51 -15.21 17.85 -1.90
CA THR A 51 -14.62 16.91 -2.87
C THR A 51 -13.80 15.82 -2.19
N ILE A 52 -13.07 16.14 -1.12
CA ILE A 52 -12.37 15.13 -0.28
C ILE A 52 -13.40 14.15 0.30
N SER A 53 -14.48 14.65 0.88
CA SER A 53 -15.50 13.79 1.51
C SER A 53 -16.16 12.86 0.49
N GLN A 54 -16.50 13.38 -0.70
CA GLN A 54 -17.05 12.58 -1.80
C GLN A 54 -16.07 11.50 -2.25
N ARG A 55 -14.80 11.86 -2.47
CA ARG A 55 -13.78 10.91 -2.89
C ARG A 55 -13.60 9.77 -1.88
N ILE A 56 -13.49 10.08 -0.59
CA ILE A 56 -13.39 9.05 0.46
C ILE A 56 -14.67 8.20 0.50
N GLN A 57 -15.85 8.81 0.35
CA GLN A 57 -17.11 8.07 0.32
C GLN A 57 -17.12 7.06 -0.84
N ASP A 58 -16.62 7.45 -2.02
CA ASP A 58 -16.52 6.57 -3.19
C ASP A 58 -15.53 5.43 -2.94
N GLU A 59 -14.35 5.70 -2.36
CA GLU A 59 -13.39 4.65 -1.99
C GLU A 59 -13.99 3.62 -1.02
N LEU A 60 -14.62 4.09 0.04
CA LEU A 60 -15.24 3.22 1.04
C LEU A 60 -16.47 2.48 0.49
N LEU A 61 -17.15 3.04 -0.52
CA LEU A 61 -18.33 2.43 -1.15
C LEU A 61 -17.99 1.11 -1.85
N TYR A 62 -16.84 1.07 -2.52
CA TYR A 62 -16.41 -0.05 -3.34
C TYR A 62 -15.40 -0.97 -2.66
N ASP A 63 -14.94 -0.63 -1.46
CA ASP A 63 -14.06 -1.49 -0.69
C ASP A 63 -14.82 -2.74 -0.19
N PRO A 64 -14.37 -3.97 -0.52
CA PRO A 64 -15.12 -5.18 -0.20
C PRO A 64 -15.08 -5.58 1.29
N MET A 65 -14.29 -4.88 2.13
CA MET A 65 -14.21 -5.11 3.57
C MET A 65 -14.93 -4.02 4.37
N VAL A 66 -14.95 -2.78 3.87
CA VAL A 66 -15.69 -1.68 4.49
C VAL A 66 -17.12 -1.67 3.95
N SER A 67 -18.03 -2.40 4.61
CA SER A 67 -19.45 -2.41 4.24
C SER A 67 -20.05 -0.99 4.30
N SER A 68 -20.29 -0.39 3.14
CA SER A 68 -20.60 1.03 2.94
C SER A 68 -22.01 1.48 3.30
N SER A 69 -22.92 0.56 3.63
CA SER A 69 -24.35 0.88 3.80
C SER A 69 -24.64 1.84 4.97
N VAL A 70 -23.66 2.12 5.85
CA VAL A 70 -23.83 2.96 7.05
C VAL A 70 -22.67 3.94 7.25
N THR A 71 -21.77 4.12 6.27
CA THR A 71 -20.59 5.00 6.45
C THR A 71 -20.89 6.43 6.01
N ASP A 72 -20.62 7.39 6.90
CA ASP A 72 -20.78 8.83 6.62
C ASP A 72 -19.44 9.54 6.83
N VAL A 73 -19.06 10.32 5.82
CA VAL A 73 -17.79 11.04 5.75
C VAL A 73 -18.05 12.54 5.77
N SER A 74 -17.42 13.22 6.72
CA SER A 74 -17.39 14.69 6.76
C SER A 74 -15.96 15.20 6.87
N THR A 75 -15.65 16.29 6.17
CA THR A 75 -14.31 16.89 6.20
C THR A 75 -14.41 18.36 6.56
N ALA A 76 -13.51 18.82 7.42
CA ALA A 76 -13.36 20.23 7.75
C ALA A 76 -11.87 20.59 7.89
N ASN A 77 -11.40 21.53 7.09
CA ASN A 77 -10.00 21.93 6.98
C ASN A 77 -9.04 20.74 6.76
N GLY A 78 -9.50 19.73 6.02
CA GLY A 78 -8.76 18.48 5.74
C GLY A 78 -8.75 17.48 6.88
N ILE A 79 -9.46 17.76 7.98
CA ILE A 79 -9.69 16.80 9.05
C ILE A 79 -10.96 16.03 8.70
N VAL A 80 -10.78 14.76 8.36
CA VAL A 80 -11.86 13.84 8.02
C VAL A 80 -12.42 13.25 9.31
N THR A 81 -13.73 13.20 9.44
CA THR A 81 -14.43 12.44 10.48
C THR A 81 -15.22 11.33 9.82
N LEU A 82 -14.87 10.08 10.16
CA LEU A 82 -15.62 8.90 9.73
C LEU A 82 -16.61 8.51 10.82
N THR A 83 -17.89 8.40 10.46
CA THR A 83 -18.94 7.87 11.34
C THR A 83 -19.70 6.75 10.65
N GLY A 84 -20.49 5.99 11.42
CA GLY A 84 -21.22 4.84 10.90
C GLY A 84 -20.97 3.57 11.66
N THR A 85 -21.31 2.44 11.04
CA THR A 85 -21.16 1.11 11.62
C THR A 85 -20.42 0.18 10.67
N VAL A 86 -19.47 -0.59 11.18
CA VAL A 86 -18.75 -1.65 10.45
C VAL A 86 -18.79 -2.97 11.20
N ASN A 87 -18.55 -4.06 10.49
CA ASN A 87 -18.73 -5.42 11.01
C ASN A 87 -17.52 -5.98 11.76
N SER A 88 -16.38 -5.28 11.76
CA SER A 88 -15.15 -5.73 12.41
C SER A 88 -14.24 -4.55 12.73
N LEU A 89 -13.37 -4.72 13.73
CA LEU A 89 -12.38 -3.70 14.08
C LEU A 89 -11.37 -3.48 12.94
N VAL A 90 -10.96 -4.56 12.26
CA VAL A 90 -10.08 -4.49 11.09
C VAL A 90 -10.71 -3.74 9.91
N ALA A 91 -12.04 -3.81 9.69
CA ALA A 91 -12.72 -2.97 8.70
C ALA A 91 -12.74 -1.49 9.11
N LYS A 92 -12.90 -1.20 10.42
CA LYS A 92 -12.79 0.16 10.95
C LYS A 92 -11.39 0.75 10.71
N GLU A 93 -10.35 -0.04 10.97
CA GLU A 93 -8.96 0.37 10.75
C GLU A 93 -8.68 0.56 9.25
N ARG A 94 -9.17 -0.35 8.39
CA ARG A 94 -9.07 -0.22 6.93
C ARG A 94 -9.69 1.06 6.41
N ALA A 95 -10.92 1.41 6.84
CA ALA A 95 -11.57 2.65 6.46
C ALA A 95 -10.73 3.89 6.84
N THR A 96 -10.00 3.82 7.96
CA THR A 96 -9.08 4.88 8.38
C THR A 96 -7.90 5.00 7.42
N ARG A 97 -7.31 3.89 6.99
CA ARG A 97 -6.18 3.87 6.07
C ARG A 97 -6.58 4.36 4.68
N ILE A 98 -7.70 3.89 4.15
CA ILE A 98 -8.28 4.40 2.88
C ILE A 98 -8.46 5.92 2.94
N ALA A 99 -9.08 6.44 4.00
CA ALA A 99 -9.25 7.89 4.13
C ALA A 99 -7.89 8.64 4.18
N ARG A 100 -6.83 8.03 4.72
CA ARG A 100 -5.49 8.65 4.79
C ARG A 100 -4.76 8.68 3.44
N THR A 101 -5.13 7.82 2.49
CA THR A 101 -4.54 7.81 1.15
C THR A 101 -5.17 8.86 0.23
N VAL A 102 -6.28 9.50 0.60
CA VAL A 102 -6.90 10.53 -0.26
C VAL A 102 -6.14 11.87 -0.17
N LYS A 103 -5.75 12.41 -1.33
CA LYS A 103 -5.12 13.74 -1.44
C LYS A 103 -5.96 14.83 -0.76
N GLY A 104 -5.30 15.64 0.08
CA GLY A 104 -5.91 16.76 0.82
C GLY A 104 -6.36 16.42 2.24
N VAL A 105 -6.35 15.13 2.62
CA VAL A 105 -6.58 14.67 3.99
C VAL A 105 -5.36 14.91 4.85
N ARG A 106 -5.56 15.61 5.97
CA ARG A 106 -4.51 15.97 6.94
C ARG A 106 -4.55 15.12 8.19
N SER A 107 -5.74 14.67 8.58
CA SER A 107 -5.96 13.79 9.73
C SER A 107 -7.30 13.10 9.57
N VAL A 108 -7.42 11.92 10.17
CA VAL A 108 -8.66 11.14 10.18
C VAL A 108 -9.05 10.85 11.62
N VAL A 109 -10.24 11.31 11.99
CA VAL A 109 -10.90 11.03 13.26
C VAL A 109 -11.95 9.95 13.01
N ASN A 110 -11.63 8.71 13.34
CA ASN A 110 -12.55 7.60 13.15
C ASN A 110 -13.45 7.39 14.39
N ARG A 111 -14.74 7.69 14.23
CA ARG A 111 -15.81 7.52 15.23
C ARG A 111 -16.81 6.42 14.84
N MET A 112 -16.45 5.55 13.90
CA MET A 112 -17.30 4.43 13.51
C MET A 112 -17.47 3.45 14.68
N GLU A 113 -18.64 2.84 14.78
CA GLU A 113 -18.95 1.78 15.74
C GLU A 113 -18.70 0.41 15.11
N VAL A 114 -18.20 -0.54 15.91
CA VAL A 114 -18.01 -1.91 15.46
C VAL A 114 -19.18 -2.77 15.94
N ALA A 115 -19.98 -3.27 15.00
CA ALA A 115 -21.11 -4.17 15.25
C ALA A 115 -20.86 -5.52 14.54
N PRO A 116 -20.19 -6.48 15.20
CA PRO A 116 -19.91 -7.78 14.60
C PRO A 116 -21.19 -8.52 14.19
N LEU A 117 -21.18 -9.10 12.99
CA LEU A 117 -22.30 -9.92 12.47
C LEU A 117 -22.53 -11.18 13.31
N VAL A 118 -21.48 -11.69 13.94
CA VAL A 118 -21.51 -12.87 14.80
C VAL A 118 -21.21 -12.45 16.23
N SER A 119 -22.21 -12.60 17.09
CA SER A 119 -22.04 -12.37 18.53
C SER A 119 -21.22 -13.50 19.16
N ARG A 120 -20.11 -13.14 19.82
CA ARG A 120 -19.34 -14.02 20.71
C ARG A 120 -19.59 -13.59 22.14
N THR A 121 -19.68 -14.55 23.07
CA THR A 121 -19.62 -14.21 24.50
C THR A 121 -18.22 -13.73 24.85
N ASP A 122 -18.07 -12.92 25.89
CA ASP A 122 -16.75 -12.45 26.33
C ASP A 122 -15.79 -13.60 26.67
N ALA A 123 -16.31 -14.71 27.22
CA ALA A 123 -15.51 -15.90 27.50
C ALA A 123 -14.99 -16.57 26.23
N GLN A 124 -15.82 -16.67 25.18
CA GLN A 124 -15.40 -17.16 23.87
C GLN A 124 -14.41 -16.19 23.22
N LEU A 125 -14.70 -14.90 23.26
CA LEU A 125 -13.86 -13.87 22.65
C LEU A 125 -12.46 -13.85 23.27
N ARG A 126 -12.36 -13.88 24.60
CA ARG A 126 -11.09 -13.99 25.31
C ARG A 126 -10.32 -15.23 24.83
N LYS A 127 -10.97 -16.39 24.81
CA LYS A 127 -10.35 -17.65 24.39
C LYS A 127 -9.88 -17.59 22.93
N ASP A 128 -10.69 -17.05 22.02
CA ASP A 128 -10.35 -16.93 20.62
C ASP A 128 -9.13 -16.02 20.41
N VAL A 129 -9.02 -14.94 21.19
CA VAL A 129 -7.86 -14.02 21.16
C VAL A 129 -6.62 -14.68 21.76
N GLU A 130 -6.73 -15.37 22.90
CA GLU A 130 -5.62 -16.13 23.50
C GLU A 130 -5.09 -17.18 22.50
N GLU A 131 -5.99 -17.93 21.85
CA GLU A 131 -5.62 -18.91 20.82
C GLU A 131 -5.05 -18.27 19.56
N ALA A 132 -5.47 -17.05 19.20
CA ALA A 132 -4.92 -16.33 18.04
C ALA A 132 -3.50 -15.84 18.32
N LEU A 133 -3.24 -15.29 19.51
CA LEU A 133 -1.91 -14.85 19.94
C LEU A 133 -0.94 -16.03 20.03
N ALA A 134 -1.35 -17.15 20.65
CA ALA A 134 -0.54 -18.36 20.74
C ALA A 134 -0.30 -19.05 19.38
N ALA A 135 -1.19 -18.82 18.40
CA ALA A 135 -1.06 -19.40 17.07
C ALA A 135 -0.19 -18.57 16.10
N ASP A 136 0.10 -17.30 16.41
CA ASP A 136 1.02 -16.48 15.61
C ASP A 136 2.45 -16.67 16.17
N PRO A 137 3.39 -17.29 15.43
CA PRO A 137 4.74 -17.58 15.94
C PRO A 137 5.55 -16.33 16.27
N ALA A 138 5.17 -15.18 15.71
CA ALA A 138 5.77 -13.91 16.05
C ALA A 138 5.18 -13.32 17.35
N ALA A 139 4.11 -13.89 17.92
CA ALA A 139 3.49 -13.45 19.16
C ALA A 139 3.45 -14.48 20.30
N ASP A 140 3.64 -15.78 20.01
CA ASP A 140 3.52 -16.89 20.98
C ASP A 140 4.47 -16.76 22.19
N GLY A 141 5.61 -16.10 22.03
CA GLY A 141 6.57 -15.87 23.11
C GLY A 141 6.19 -14.79 24.13
N TYR A 142 5.12 -14.02 23.87
CA TYR A 142 4.80 -12.83 24.66
C TYR A 142 3.95 -13.16 25.88
N GLN A 143 4.34 -12.60 27.04
CA GLN A 143 3.61 -12.77 28.29
C GLN A 143 2.38 -11.84 28.33
N ILE A 144 1.38 -12.12 27.49
CA ILE A 144 0.19 -11.28 27.34
C ILE A 144 -1.01 -11.99 27.99
N THR A 145 -1.64 -11.29 28.92
CA THR A 145 -2.92 -11.65 29.52
C THR A 145 -4.05 -10.92 28.79
N VAL A 146 -5.12 -11.66 28.50
CA VAL A 146 -6.28 -11.15 27.76
C VAL A 146 -7.50 -11.12 28.67
N THR A 147 -8.21 -9.99 28.67
CA THR A 147 -9.57 -9.91 29.23
C THR A 147 -10.52 -9.39 28.17
N ALA A 148 -11.76 -9.87 28.16
CA ALA A 148 -12.80 -9.38 27.27
C ALA A 148 -14.02 -8.96 28.09
N ILE A 149 -14.56 -7.77 27.82
CA ILE A 149 -15.77 -7.23 28.45
C ILE A 149 -16.58 -6.51 27.38
N ASN A 150 -17.82 -6.95 27.16
CA ASN A 150 -18.75 -6.39 26.16
C ASN A 150 -18.17 -6.28 24.74
N GLY A 151 -17.32 -7.23 24.35
CA GLY A 151 -16.63 -7.21 23.05
C GLY A 151 -15.37 -6.33 23.00
N THR A 152 -15.04 -5.60 24.06
CA THR A 152 -13.77 -4.87 24.18
C THR A 152 -12.71 -5.78 24.80
N VAL A 153 -11.62 -5.98 24.08
CA VAL A 153 -10.47 -6.77 24.53
C VAL A 153 -9.46 -5.85 25.20
N THR A 154 -8.93 -6.24 26.34
CA THR A 154 -7.80 -5.55 26.99
C THR A 154 -6.61 -6.48 27.01
N LEU A 155 -5.49 -6.01 26.47
CA LEU A 155 -4.21 -6.72 26.49
C LEU A 155 -3.33 -6.12 27.58
N ARG A 156 -2.82 -6.96 28.48
CA ARG A 156 -1.87 -6.57 29.53
C ARG A 156 -0.67 -7.50 29.49
N GLY A 157 0.52 -6.97 29.75
CA GLY A 157 1.73 -7.78 29.72
C GLY A 157 2.96 -6.94 29.49
N THR A 158 4.05 -7.61 29.15
CA THR A 158 5.32 -6.95 28.82
C THR A 158 5.87 -7.51 27.52
N VAL A 159 6.39 -6.63 26.68
CA VAL A 159 7.08 -6.97 25.43
C VAL A 159 8.38 -6.19 25.32
N ASP A 160 9.25 -6.57 24.37
CA ASP A 160 10.59 -5.98 24.26
C ASP A 160 10.64 -4.83 23.25
N SER A 161 9.63 -4.67 22.40
CA SER A 161 9.55 -3.56 21.44
C SER A 161 8.13 -3.08 21.15
N TRP A 162 8.04 -1.89 20.54
CA TRP A 162 6.76 -1.33 20.08
C TRP A 162 6.13 -2.18 18.97
N GLN A 163 6.92 -2.78 18.08
CA GLN A 163 6.44 -3.64 17.01
C GLN A 163 5.76 -4.89 17.56
N GLU A 164 6.30 -5.50 18.62
CA GLU A 164 5.67 -6.64 19.32
C GLU A 164 4.33 -6.26 19.93
N LYS A 165 4.28 -5.06 20.54
CA LYS A 165 3.05 -4.47 21.08
C LYS A 165 1.99 -4.27 19.99
N GLN A 166 2.36 -3.65 18.86
CA GLN A 166 1.44 -3.45 17.74
C GLN A 166 0.99 -4.76 17.10
N LEU A 167 1.89 -5.72 16.91
CA LEU A 167 1.55 -7.04 16.39
C LEU A 167 0.50 -7.70 17.29
N SER A 168 0.68 -7.65 18.61
CA SER A 168 -0.26 -8.22 19.57
C SER A 168 -1.64 -7.55 19.49
N ARG A 169 -1.67 -6.21 19.41
CA ARG A 169 -2.90 -5.44 19.20
C ARG A 169 -3.60 -5.85 17.90
N LYS A 170 -2.84 -5.96 16.80
CA LYS A 170 -3.34 -6.33 15.47
C LYS A 170 -3.90 -7.75 15.43
N VAL A 171 -3.19 -8.72 16.00
CA VAL A 171 -3.67 -10.11 16.11
C VAL A 171 -4.96 -10.18 16.90
N ALA A 172 -5.03 -9.51 18.06
CA ALA A 172 -6.25 -9.46 18.86
C ALA A 172 -7.41 -8.77 18.12
N GLY A 173 -7.17 -7.64 17.46
CA GLY A 173 -8.18 -6.89 16.70
C GLY A 173 -8.68 -7.61 15.45
N SER A 174 -7.91 -8.58 14.94
CA SER A 174 -8.27 -9.41 13.79
C SER A 174 -9.18 -10.58 14.15
N VAL A 175 -9.55 -10.75 15.43
CA VAL A 175 -10.48 -11.80 15.87
C VAL A 175 -11.92 -11.33 15.71
N ILE A 176 -12.75 -12.17 15.06
CA ILE A 176 -14.18 -11.94 14.89
C ILE A 176 -14.88 -11.74 16.24
N GLY A 177 -15.72 -10.71 16.31
CA GLY A 177 -16.44 -10.35 17.52
C GLY A 177 -15.73 -9.28 18.37
N VAL A 178 -14.44 -9.00 18.12
CA VAL A 178 -13.73 -7.90 18.78
C VAL A 178 -14.27 -6.56 18.27
N ARG A 179 -14.71 -5.72 19.21
CA ARG A 179 -15.23 -4.37 18.94
C ARG A 179 -14.18 -3.29 19.13
N ASP A 180 -13.29 -3.49 20.09
CA ASP A 180 -12.20 -2.57 20.41
C ASP A 180 -11.07 -3.31 21.13
N VAL A 181 -9.85 -2.77 21.05
CA VAL A 181 -8.67 -3.29 21.75
C VAL A 181 -8.06 -2.18 22.58
N ILE A 182 -8.13 -2.33 23.89
CA ILE A 182 -7.42 -1.51 24.87
C ILE A 182 -6.05 -2.13 25.08
N ASP A 183 -5.03 -1.40 24.65
CA ASP A 183 -3.64 -1.81 24.80
C ASP A 183 -3.04 -1.24 26.08
N GLN A 184 -2.71 -2.12 27.03
CA GLN A 184 -2.03 -1.84 28.29
C GLN A 184 -0.77 -2.70 28.44
N ILE A 185 -0.12 -3.00 27.31
CA ILE A 185 1.16 -3.69 27.27
C ILE A 185 2.27 -2.68 27.57
N ASP A 186 3.14 -3.02 28.52
CA ASP A 186 4.34 -2.25 28.85
C ASP A 186 5.52 -2.70 27.98
N ILE A 187 6.26 -1.75 27.42
CA ILE A 187 7.49 -2.07 26.67
C ILE A 187 8.68 -2.04 27.65
N ARG A 188 9.45 -3.13 27.69
CA ARG A 188 10.65 -3.26 28.52
C ARG A 188 11.88 -3.51 27.66
N TYR A 189 12.59 -2.44 27.34
CA TYR A 189 13.83 -2.53 26.60
C TYR A 189 14.93 -3.24 27.41
N ALA A 190 15.73 -4.07 26.72
CA ALA A 190 16.84 -4.81 27.34
C ALA A 190 17.93 -3.88 27.89
N SER A 191 18.13 -2.72 27.27
CA SER A 191 19.08 -1.70 27.70
C SER A 191 18.59 -0.31 27.32
N GLU A 192 18.97 0.70 28.12
CA GLU A 192 18.79 2.08 27.71
C GLU A 192 19.77 2.44 26.59
N ARG A 193 19.28 3.23 25.62
CA ARG A 193 20.06 3.71 24.48
C ARG A 193 20.14 5.23 24.55
N PRO A 194 21.31 5.84 24.23
CA PRO A 194 21.45 7.28 24.25
C PRO A 194 20.59 7.93 23.14
N ASP A 195 20.01 9.09 23.44
CA ASP A 195 19.13 9.81 22.51
C ASP A 195 19.79 10.11 21.16
N SER A 196 21.10 10.36 21.14
CA SER A 196 21.84 10.60 19.89
C SER A 196 21.92 9.38 18.97
N GLU A 197 21.91 8.17 19.54
CA GLU A 197 21.87 6.92 18.78
C GLU A 197 20.46 6.69 18.24
N LEU A 198 19.43 6.90 19.07
CA LEU A 198 18.03 6.81 18.66
C LEU A 198 17.70 7.82 17.55
N GLU A 199 18.13 9.08 17.70
CA GLU A 199 17.92 10.13 16.70
C GLU A 199 18.56 9.77 15.36
N LYS A 200 19.78 9.23 15.39
CA LYS A 200 20.50 8.80 14.19
C LYS A 200 19.75 7.64 13.51
N GLU A 201 19.36 6.62 14.27
CA GLU A 201 18.68 5.46 13.69
C GLU A 201 17.31 5.83 13.13
N VAL A 202 16.51 6.66 13.82
CA VAL A 202 15.23 7.13 13.29
C VAL A 202 15.41 7.88 11.96
N ARG A 203 16.41 8.77 11.87
CA ARG A 203 16.72 9.44 10.59
C ARG A 203 17.15 8.45 9.51
N GLU A 204 17.94 7.44 9.87
CA GLU A 204 18.34 6.39 8.94
C GLU A 204 17.11 5.60 8.44
N THR A 205 16.19 5.20 9.32
CA THR A 205 14.97 4.48 8.94
C THR A 205 14.11 5.31 7.97
N LEU A 206 13.83 6.58 8.30
CA LEU A 206 13.03 7.46 7.43
C LEU A 206 13.67 7.67 6.05
N ARG A 207 15.00 7.76 5.99
CA ARG A 207 15.76 7.91 4.74
C ARG A 207 15.67 6.69 3.82
N TRP A 208 15.52 5.51 4.41
CA TRP A 208 15.44 4.26 3.66
C TRP A 208 14.01 3.86 3.30
N ASP A 209 13.00 4.53 3.85
CA ASP A 209 11.61 4.29 3.48
C ASP A 209 11.26 4.97 2.14
N THR A 210 10.90 4.17 1.15
CA THR A 210 10.55 4.64 -0.21
C THR A 210 9.32 5.56 -0.28
N LEU A 211 8.55 5.66 0.79
CA LEU A 211 7.29 6.38 0.84
C LEU A 211 7.45 7.73 1.55
N ILE A 212 8.54 7.94 2.30
CA ILE A 212 8.82 9.16 3.08
C ILE A 212 9.84 10.05 2.38
N ASP A 213 9.73 11.38 2.57
CA ASP A 213 10.84 12.31 2.31
C ASP A 213 11.58 12.57 3.60
N ASP A 214 12.77 12.01 3.78
CA ASP A 214 13.51 12.28 5.01
C ASP A 214 14.01 13.73 5.08
N ALA A 215 14.25 14.40 3.95
CA ALA A 215 14.59 15.81 3.95
C ALA A 215 13.42 16.69 4.43
N LEU A 216 12.19 16.18 4.24
CA LEU A 216 10.90 16.67 4.74
C LEU A 216 10.79 16.74 6.26
N VAL A 217 11.47 15.80 6.92
CA VAL A 217 11.16 15.39 8.29
C VAL A 217 12.34 15.68 9.20
N ARG A 218 12.13 16.59 10.14
CA ARG A 218 13.06 16.85 11.23
C ARG A 218 12.78 15.90 12.37
N VAL A 219 13.85 15.29 12.87
CA VAL A 219 13.82 14.36 14.02
C VAL A 219 14.66 14.97 15.14
N SER A 220 14.14 14.93 16.37
CA SER A 220 14.91 15.18 17.60
C SER A 220 14.51 14.20 18.69
N VAL A 221 15.43 13.78 19.54
CA VAL A 221 15.14 12.85 20.64
C VAL A 221 15.54 13.45 21.98
N GLN A 222 14.66 13.30 22.97
CA GLN A 222 14.93 13.69 24.36
C GLN A 222 14.32 12.68 25.33
N ASP A 223 15.14 12.13 26.22
CA ASP A 223 14.75 11.12 27.23
C ASP A 223 14.05 9.90 26.60
N GLY A 224 14.51 9.47 25.42
CA GLY A 224 13.92 8.41 24.62
C GLY A 224 12.58 8.78 23.96
N ARG A 225 12.13 10.03 24.03
CA ARG A 225 10.96 10.54 23.29
C ARG A 225 11.41 11.17 21.97
N VAL A 226 10.91 10.64 20.87
CA VAL A 226 11.13 11.19 19.53
C VAL A 226 10.10 12.29 19.28
N SER A 227 10.54 13.42 18.74
CA SER A 227 9.68 14.46 18.18
C SER A 227 9.93 14.55 16.67
N LEU A 228 8.87 14.39 15.89
CA LEU A 228 8.85 14.57 14.45
C LEU A 228 8.28 15.94 14.11
N GLY A 229 9.00 16.69 13.27
CA GLY A 229 8.60 18.00 12.79
C GLY A 229 8.82 18.16 11.28
N GLY A 230 8.28 19.22 10.70
CA GLY A 230 8.43 19.48 9.25
C GLY A 230 7.15 19.18 8.50
N VAL A 231 7.26 18.65 7.28
CA VAL A 231 6.12 18.48 6.37
C VAL A 231 6.16 17.13 5.67
N VAL A 232 4.97 16.53 5.50
CA VAL A 232 4.73 15.34 4.66
C VAL A 232 3.58 15.59 3.69
N GLY A 233 3.53 14.82 2.61
CA GLY A 233 2.59 15.00 1.50
C GLY A 233 1.18 14.46 1.76
N SER A 234 1.02 13.51 2.68
CA SER A 234 -0.29 12.91 2.99
C SER A 234 -0.40 12.46 4.45
N ALA A 235 -1.64 12.20 4.91
CA ALA A 235 -1.88 11.61 6.22
C ALA A 235 -1.38 10.15 6.31
N ALA A 236 -1.28 9.44 5.18
CA ALA A 236 -0.67 8.11 5.09
C ALA A 236 0.84 8.20 5.35
N GLU A 237 1.56 9.11 4.67
CA GLU A 237 2.98 9.38 4.91
C GLU A 237 3.23 9.81 6.36
N LYS A 238 2.36 10.65 6.93
CA LYS A 238 2.46 11.04 8.33
C LYS A 238 2.41 9.84 9.27
N THR A 239 1.48 8.91 9.02
CA THR A 239 1.36 7.68 9.82
C THR A 239 2.62 6.82 9.65
N ARG A 240 3.08 6.66 8.42
CA ARG A 240 4.28 5.88 8.10
C ARG A 240 5.53 6.42 8.79
N ALA A 241 5.74 7.75 8.77
CA ALA A 241 6.85 8.38 9.48
C ALA A 241 6.80 8.16 11.01
N VAL A 242 5.60 8.10 11.59
CA VAL A 242 5.42 7.76 13.01
C VAL A 242 5.80 6.30 13.27
N ASP A 243 5.35 5.37 12.42
CA ASP A 243 5.67 3.95 12.53
C ASP A 243 7.18 3.71 12.40
N ASP A 244 7.83 4.36 11.44
CA ASP A 244 9.28 4.30 11.19
C ASP A 244 10.11 4.89 12.34
N ALA A 245 9.54 5.86 13.08
CA ALA A 245 10.19 6.46 14.23
C ALA A 245 10.25 5.54 15.46
N TRP A 246 9.49 4.43 15.49
CA TRP A 246 9.52 3.47 16.58
C TRP A 246 10.68 2.47 16.49
N VAL A 247 11.91 2.97 16.48
CA VAL A 247 13.10 2.10 16.59
C VAL A 247 13.26 1.56 18.01
N GLY A 248 14.06 0.50 18.20
CA GLY A 248 14.26 -0.13 19.51
C GLY A 248 14.74 0.89 20.56
N GLY A 249 14.11 0.96 21.72
CA GLY A 249 14.47 1.93 22.78
C GLY A 249 13.66 3.22 22.80
N VAL A 250 12.90 3.54 21.75
CA VAL A 250 12.01 4.71 21.74
C VAL A 250 10.85 4.52 22.71
N LYS A 251 10.64 5.47 23.63
CA LYS A 251 9.60 5.39 24.68
C LYS A 251 8.29 6.04 24.25
N ALA A 252 8.36 7.04 23.37
CA ALA A 252 7.22 7.77 22.84
C ALA A 252 7.59 8.47 21.52
N VAL A 253 6.62 8.65 20.64
CA VAL A 253 6.74 9.48 19.44
C VAL A 253 5.70 10.59 19.50
N ASP A 254 6.14 11.83 19.28
CA ASP A 254 5.31 13.03 19.18
C ASP A 254 5.41 13.58 17.75
N ASP A 255 4.30 13.56 17.02
CA ASP A 255 4.15 13.99 15.64
C ASP A 255 3.37 15.30 15.50
N THR A 256 3.14 16.02 16.59
CA THR A 256 2.36 17.27 16.59
C THR A 256 3.00 18.37 15.74
N GLY A 257 4.33 18.36 15.62
CA GLY A 257 5.08 19.29 14.77
C GLY A 257 5.20 18.86 13.30
N LEU A 258 4.74 17.65 12.95
CA LEU A 258 4.79 17.12 11.59
C LEU A 258 3.49 17.45 10.86
N GLU A 259 3.54 18.39 9.93
CA GLU A 259 2.34 18.90 9.26
C GLU A 259 2.07 18.15 7.95
N VAL A 260 0.81 17.80 7.71
CA VAL A 260 0.36 17.45 6.35
C VAL A 260 0.02 18.75 5.64
N ALA A 261 0.93 19.22 4.79
CA ALA A 261 0.70 20.40 3.99
C ALA A 261 0.02 19.99 2.68
N ARG A 262 -1.17 20.57 2.45
CA ARG A 262 -1.77 20.59 1.10
C ARG A 262 -0.69 21.19 0.18
N TRP A 263 -0.47 20.62 -1.01
CA TRP A 263 0.42 21.14 -2.06
C TRP A 263 1.95 21.05 -1.86
N ALA A 264 2.51 19.98 -1.29
CA ALA A 264 3.94 19.64 -1.50
C ALA A 264 4.27 19.16 -2.94
N ARG A 265 3.72 19.83 -3.96
CA ARG A 265 4.16 19.84 -5.36
C ARG A 265 4.41 21.28 -5.78
N ASP A 266 5.24 21.97 -5.01
CA ASP A 266 6.10 22.97 -5.63
C ASP A 266 7.01 22.20 -6.60
N GLU A 267 7.26 22.72 -7.80
CA GLU A 267 8.30 22.18 -8.70
C GLU A 267 9.65 22.07 -7.94
N ASP A 268 9.79 22.82 -6.83
CA ASP A 268 10.92 22.86 -5.93
C ASP A 268 10.88 21.87 -4.74
N LEU A 269 9.85 21.02 -4.58
CA LEU A 269 9.72 20.14 -3.39
C LEU A 269 9.88 18.63 -3.61
N ARG A 270 10.14 18.17 -4.84
CA ARG A 270 10.71 16.82 -5.10
C ARG A 270 11.00 16.62 -6.58
N SER A 271 12.28 16.57 -6.97
CA SER A 271 12.66 16.20 -8.34
C SER A 271 13.46 14.89 -8.42
N LYS A 272 13.74 14.21 -7.29
CA LYS A 272 14.59 13.00 -7.22
C LYS A 272 14.30 12.13 -5.98
N LYS A 273 13.11 11.55 -5.84
CA LYS A 273 12.78 10.66 -4.70
C LYS A 273 13.68 9.42 -4.63
N TYR A 274 14.22 8.99 -5.77
CA TYR A 274 15.04 7.78 -5.87
C TYR A 274 16.48 8.10 -6.27
N ILE A 275 17.35 8.20 -5.26
CA ILE A 275 18.78 8.30 -5.44
C ILE A 275 19.33 6.88 -5.51
N ARG A 276 19.99 6.50 -6.62
CA ARG A 276 20.75 5.24 -6.69
C ARG A 276 21.72 5.18 -5.51
N LYS A 277 21.56 4.17 -4.66
CA LYS A 277 22.45 3.92 -3.53
C LYS A 277 23.43 2.81 -3.90
N PRO A 278 24.66 2.82 -3.36
CA PRO A 278 25.54 1.67 -3.45
C PRO A 278 24.85 0.41 -2.91
N ASP A 279 24.98 -0.72 -3.60
CA ASP A 279 24.32 -1.97 -3.22
C ASP A 279 24.64 -2.39 -1.78
N ALA A 280 25.87 -2.14 -1.31
CA ALA A 280 26.28 -2.41 0.07
C ALA A 280 25.50 -1.57 1.11
N ASP A 281 25.11 -0.35 0.77
CA ASP A 281 24.29 0.49 1.66
C ASP A 281 22.83 0.00 1.66
N VAL A 282 22.33 -0.44 0.50
CA VAL A 282 20.99 -1.04 0.37
C VAL A 282 20.91 -2.35 1.17
N GLU A 283 21.91 -3.22 1.05
CA GLU A 283 22.03 -4.47 1.80
C GLU A 283 21.90 -4.23 3.31
N LYS A 284 22.71 -3.31 3.85
CA LYS A 284 22.68 -2.94 5.27
C LYS A 284 21.35 -2.33 5.71
N ALA A 285 20.70 -1.55 4.85
CA ALA A 285 19.40 -0.97 5.13
C ALA A 285 18.32 -2.06 5.24
N ILE A 286 18.34 -3.04 4.33
CA ILE A 286 17.43 -4.19 4.38
C ILE A 286 17.70 -5.00 5.66
N GLU A 287 18.95 -5.34 5.97
CA GLU A 287 19.29 -6.05 7.21
C GLU A 287 18.75 -5.35 8.45
N SER A 288 18.90 -4.03 8.53
CA SER A 288 18.32 -3.21 9.61
C SER A 288 16.79 -3.30 9.66
N ALA A 289 16.11 -3.24 8.52
CA ALA A 289 14.65 -3.35 8.44
C ALA A 289 14.14 -4.73 8.89
N LEU A 290 14.84 -5.80 8.51
CA LEU A 290 14.49 -7.17 8.92
C LEU A 290 14.67 -7.42 10.43
N LEU A 291 15.62 -6.73 11.07
CA LEU A 291 15.87 -6.85 12.51
C LEU A 291 14.77 -6.23 13.37
N VAL A 292 14.07 -5.22 12.86
CA VAL A 292 12.98 -4.53 13.60
C VAL A 292 11.61 -5.20 13.40
N ASP A 293 11.40 -5.97 12.33
CA ASP A 293 10.15 -6.70 12.12
C ASP A 293 10.10 -7.96 13.02
N PRO A 294 9.19 -8.05 14.02
CA PRO A 294 9.10 -9.20 14.92
C PRO A 294 8.79 -10.51 14.20
N ARG A 295 8.22 -10.46 12.99
CA ARG A 295 7.92 -11.64 12.17
C ARG A 295 9.16 -12.23 11.53
N VAL A 296 10.22 -11.43 11.35
CA VAL A 296 11.44 -11.83 10.66
C VAL A 296 12.65 -11.86 11.58
N ARG A 297 12.71 -11.03 12.64
CA ARG A 297 13.91 -10.84 13.49
C ARG A 297 14.55 -12.10 14.04
N SER A 298 13.77 -13.17 14.26
CA SER A 298 14.24 -14.45 14.80
C SER A 298 14.73 -15.42 13.72
N SER A 299 14.61 -15.03 12.45
CA SER A 299 14.96 -15.83 11.28
C SER A 299 16.40 -15.55 10.83
N SER A 300 17.03 -16.56 10.24
CA SER A 300 18.34 -16.40 9.59
C SER A 300 18.11 -16.03 8.13
N VAL A 301 18.15 -14.72 7.83
CA VAL A 301 17.98 -14.18 6.49
C VAL A 301 19.31 -13.57 6.05
N ASP A 302 19.90 -14.15 5.00
CA ASP A 302 21.04 -13.59 4.30
C ASP A 302 20.51 -12.68 3.17
N VAL A 303 21.04 -11.46 3.09
CA VAL A 303 20.70 -10.47 2.07
C VAL A 303 21.90 -10.30 1.13
N GLU A 304 21.67 -10.43 -0.17
CA GLU A 304 22.66 -10.05 -1.19
C GLU A 304 22.00 -9.05 -2.15
N VAL A 305 22.69 -7.98 -2.52
CA VAL A 305 22.18 -6.98 -3.48
C VAL A 305 23.11 -6.89 -4.69
N ASP A 306 22.56 -7.05 -5.89
CA ASP A 306 23.27 -6.87 -7.15
C ASP A 306 22.51 -5.91 -8.05
N THR A 307 23.06 -4.71 -8.24
CA THR A 307 22.49 -3.68 -9.10
C THR A 307 21.03 -3.40 -8.73
N GLY A 308 20.75 -3.24 -7.44
CA GLY A 308 19.40 -3.07 -6.88
C GLY A 308 18.50 -4.32 -6.90
N ILE A 309 18.95 -5.47 -7.41
CA ILE A 309 18.23 -6.74 -7.32
C ILE A 309 18.63 -7.44 -6.02
N VAL A 310 17.69 -7.54 -5.09
CA VAL A 310 17.87 -8.19 -3.80
C VAL A 310 17.62 -9.69 -3.92
N HIS A 311 18.50 -10.48 -3.33
CA HIS A 311 18.36 -11.92 -3.17
C HIS A 311 18.28 -12.24 -1.68
N LEU A 312 17.13 -12.75 -1.23
CA LEU A 312 16.96 -13.22 0.15
C LEU A 312 17.18 -14.72 0.21
N ARG A 313 18.08 -15.18 1.07
CA ARG A 313 18.39 -16.61 1.30
C ARG A 313 18.37 -16.93 2.80
N GLY A 314 18.34 -18.22 3.12
CA GLY A 314 18.26 -18.70 4.50
C GLY A 314 16.90 -19.30 4.84
N THR A 315 16.51 -19.21 6.11
CA THR A 315 15.33 -19.91 6.66
C THR A 315 14.49 -19.02 7.56
N VAL A 316 13.18 -19.15 7.45
CA VAL A 316 12.19 -18.46 8.29
C VAL A 316 11.20 -19.44 8.90
N ALA A 317 10.54 -19.06 10.01
CA ALA A 317 9.61 -19.94 10.71
C ALA A 317 8.30 -20.22 9.94
N THR A 318 7.73 -19.19 9.30
CA THR A 318 6.42 -19.28 8.62
C THR A 318 6.46 -18.74 7.20
N LEU A 319 5.47 -19.12 6.38
CA LEU A 319 5.27 -18.50 5.07
C LEU A 319 5.00 -17.00 5.20
N LYS A 320 4.23 -16.57 6.22
CA LYS A 320 4.03 -15.14 6.53
C LYS A 320 5.33 -14.40 6.82
N ALA A 321 6.27 -14.99 7.55
CA ALA A 321 7.60 -14.41 7.79
C ALA A 321 8.44 -14.31 6.50
N LYS A 322 8.40 -15.36 5.66
CA LYS A 322 9.04 -15.34 4.32
C LYS A 322 8.57 -14.14 3.52
N ARG A 323 7.26 -13.90 3.56
CA ARG A 323 6.58 -12.80 2.89
C ARG A 323 6.97 -11.46 3.50
N ALA A 324 6.88 -11.30 4.82
CA ALA A 324 7.30 -10.07 5.50
C ALA A 324 8.71 -9.63 5.10
N ALA A 325 9.68 -10.56 5.10
CA ALA A 325 11.09 -10.24 4.78
C ALA A 325 11.29 -9.64 3.37
N ALA A 326 10.55 -10.14 2.38
CA ALA A 326 10.64 -9.58 1.05
C ALA A 326 9.93 -8.22 0.92
N ASN A 327 9.05 -7.86 1.86
CA ASN A 327 8.30 -6.62 1.82
C ASN A 327 9.18 -5.53 2.38
N ASP A 328 9.78 -5.81 3.53
CA ASP A 328 10.76 -4.94 4.18
C ASP A 328 11.90 -4.61 3.19
N ALA A 329 12.35 -5.61 2.42
CA ALA A 329 13.31 -5.39 1.33
C ALA A 329 12.75 -4.47 0.22
N ARG A 330 11.53 -4.68 -0.28
CA ARG A 330 10.94 -3.83 -1.33
C ARG A 330 10.70 -2.39 -0.88
N SER A 331 10.36 -2.20 0.39
CA SER A 331 10.13 -0.87 0.97
C SER A 331 11.42 -0.08 1.19
N THR A 332 12.59 -0.68 0.94
CA THR A 332 13.90 -0.05 1.08
C THR A 332 14.32 0.70 -0.18
N THR A 333 14.68 1.98 -0.04
CA THR A 333 15.19 2.82 -1.14
C THR A 333 16.42 2.18 -1.80
N GLY A 334 16.46 2.14 -3.13
CA GLY A 334 17.53 1.50 -3.91
C GLY A 334 17.24 0.05 -4.34
N VAL A 335 16.14 -0.55 -3.88
CA VAL A 335 15.69 -1.88 -4.35
C VAL A 335 14.85 -1.74 -5.63
N LEU A 336 15.21 -2.53 -6.65
CA LEU A 336 14.52 -2.62 -7.95
C LEU A 336 13.68 -3.90 -8.05
N ALA A 337 14.15 -5.00 -7.49
CA ALA A 337 13.45 -6.28 -7.49
C ALA A 337 13.90 -7.14 -6.30
N VAL A 338 13.01 -8.00 -5.80
CA VAL A 338 13.33 -8.95 -4.72
C VAL A 338 13.11 -10.38 -5.18
N ARG A 339 14.19 -11.16 -5.20
CA ARG A 339 14.22 -12.61 -5.43
C ARG A 339 14.23 -13.33 -4.08
N ASN A 340 13.04 -13.66 -3.59
CA ASN A 340 12.86 -14.30 -2.31
C ASN A 340 13.07 -15.83 -2.38
N ASN A 341 14.28 -16.28 -2.07
CA ASN A 341 14.67 -17.69 -2.06
C ASN A 341 14.70 -18.28 -0.64
N LEU A 342 14.04 -17.62 0.33
CA LEU A 342 13.94 -18.12 1.70
C LEU A 342 13.21 -19.46 1.75
N ARG A 343 13.64 -20.34 2.64
CA ARG A 343 12.96 -21.61 2.92
C ARG A 343 12.13 -21.47 4.19
N VAL A 344 10.89 -21.93 4.16
CA VAL A 344 10.08 -22.03 5.37
C VAL A 344 10.50 -23.29 6.11
N ALA A 345 10.97 -23.13 7.35
CA ALA A 345 11.49 -24.18 8.20
C ALA A 345 10.91 -24.01 9.62
N PRO A 346 9.69 -24.53 9.88
CA PRO A 346 9.07 -24.46 11.20
C PRO A 346 9.88 -25.28 12.21
N GLY A 347 9.96 -24.80 13.45
CA GLY A 347 10.84 -25.39 14.47
C GLY A 347 10.48 -26.83 14.83
N ALA A 348 9.21 -27.09 15.14
CA ALA A 348 8.70 -28.43 15.39
C ALA A 348 7.83 -28.90 14.21
N ARG A 349 8.10 -30.11 13.70
CA ARG A 349 7.30 -30.65 12.60
C ARG A 349 5.94 -31.14 13.13
N ALA A 350 4.95 -30.27 13.07
CA ALA A 350 3.55 -30.63 13.31
C ALA A 350 3.07 -31.66 12.27
N SER A 351 2.12 -32.52 12.66
CA SER A 351 1.45 -33.39 11.69
C SER A 351 0.58 -32.56 10.76
N ASP A 352 0.40 -32.99 9.50
CA ASP A 352 -0.50 -32.31 8.56
C ASP A 352 -1.91 -32.13 9.14
N LYS A 353 -2.37 -33.08 9.97
CA LYS A 353 -3.68 -32.97 10.63
C LYS A 353 -3.73 -31.87 11.67
N THR A 354 -2.63 -31.65 12.41
CA THR A 354 -2.50 -30.55 13.36
C THR A 354 -2.54 -29.22 12.62
N VAL A 355 -1.75 -29.09 11.55
CA VAL A 355 -1.72 -27.88 10.71
C VAL A 355 -3.10 -27.61 10.09
N GLU A 356 -3.76 -28.63 9.54
CA GLU A 356 -5.11 -28.53 8.98
C GLU A 356 -6.11 -27.97 10.01
N ASN A 357 -6.08 -28.48 11.24
CA ASN A 357 -6.97 -28.03 12.31
C ASN A 357 -6.65 -26.59 12.73
N ALA A 358 -5.37 -26.21 12.79
CA ALA A 358 -4.92 -24.86 13.12
C ALA A 358 -5.34 -23.85 12.05
N VAL A 359 -5.14 -24.14 10.76
CA VAL A 359 -5.62 -23.31 9.64
C VAL A 359 -7.13 -23.15 9.69
N LYS A 360 -7.88 -24.24 9.88
CA LYS A 360 -9.35 -24.17 10.03
C LYS A 360 -9.77 -23.31 11.22
N ALA A 361 -9.04 -23.35 12.34
CA ALA A 361 -9.32 -22.53 13.51
C ALA A 361 -9.03 -21.04 13.24
N ALA A 362 -7.91 -20.73 12.60
CA ALA A 362 -7.54 -19.37 12.23
C ALA A 362 -8.57 -18.74 11.28
N LEU A 363 -8.97 -19.46 10.23
CA LEU A 363 -10.00 -19.02 9.28
C LEU A 363 -11.36 -18.76 9.94
N ARG A 364 -11.76 -19.57 10.94
CA ARG A 364 -12.99 -19.35 11.72
C ARG A 364 -12.94 -18.16 12.68
N ARG A 365 -11.73 -17.68 13.00
CA ARG A 365 -11.52 -16.49 13.83
C ARG A 365 -11.41 -15.21 13.00
N ASP A 366 -11.17 -15.28 11.70
CA ASP A 366 -11.08 -14.09 10.86
C ASP A 366 -12.49 -13.55 10.50
N PRO A 367 -12.77 -12.25 10.71
CA PRO A 367 -14.09 -11.68 10.48
C PRO A 367 -14.52 -11.62 9.01
N HIS A 368 -13.59 -11.65 8.05
CA HIS A 368 -13.89 -11.51 6.63
C HIS A 368 -14.07 -12.85 5.93
N VAL A 369 -13.36 -13.88 6.39
CA VAL A 369 -13.43 -15.20 5.74
C VAL A 369 -14.21 -16.25 6.52
N SER A 370 -14.48 -16.06 7.81
CA SER A 370 -15.22 -17.03 8.63
C SER A 370 -16.66 -17.29 8.18
N ALA A 371 -17.27 -16.39 7.41
CA ALA A 371 -18.60 -16.56 6.86
C ALA A 371 -18.65 -17.53 5.66
N TYR A 372 -17.51 -17.81 5.02
CA TYR A 372 -17.45 -18.69 3.86
C TYR A 372 -17.18 -20.14 4.26
N ASP A 373 -17.84 -21.06 3.56
CA ASP A 373 -17.54 -22.48 3.68
C ASP A 373 -16.27 -22.81 2.90
N MET A 374 -15.15 -22.86 3.63
CA MET A 374 -13.83 -23.14 3.08
C MET A 374 -13.38 -24.56 3.39
N THR A 375 -12.88 -25.23 2.36
CA THR A 375 -12.24 -26.54 2.50
C THR A 375 -10.74 -26.35 2.68
N VAL A 376 -10.16 -27.02 3.67
CA VAL A 376 -8.72 -27.00 3.93
C VAL A 376 -8.21 -28.43 3.92
N THR A 377 -7.18 -28.68 3.11
CA THR A 377 -6.44 -29.94 3.12
C THR A 377 -4.95 -29.66 3.23
N VAL A 378 -4.20 -30.53 3.91
CA VAL A 378 -2.76 -30.34 4.11
C VAL A 378 -2.02 -31.61 3.73
N ARG A 379 -0.93 -31.46 2.96
CA ARG A 379 -0.03 -32.55 2.60
C ARG A 379 1.42 -32.08 2.64
N ASN A 380 2.23 -32.68 3.49
CA ASN A 380 3.62 -32.32 3.71
C ASN A 380 3.81 -30.81 3.96
N GLY A 381 2.93 -30.20 4.77
CA GLY A 381 2.94 -28.76 5.05
C GLY A 381 2.48 -27.84 3.91
N VAL A 382 2.07 -28.38 2.75
CA VAL A 382 1.38 -27.62 1.69
C VAL A 382 -0.11 -27.60 2.00
N VAL A 383 -0.67 -26.40 2.14
CA VAL A 383 -2.09 -26.18 2.42
C VAL A 383 -2.81 -25.91 1.11
N THR A 384 -3.80 -26.71 0.76
CA THR A 384 -4.72 -26.40 -0.34
C THR A 384 -6.01 -25.82 0.24
N LEU A 385 -6.31 -24.57 -0.12
CA LEU A 385 -7.55 -23.87 0.22
C LEU A 385 -8.53 -24.00 -0.95
N GLY A 386 -9.77 -24.35 -0.65
CA GLY A 386 -10.86 -24.39 -1.63
C GLY A 386 -12.14 -23.83 -1.03
N GLY A 387 -13.16 -23.71 -1.87
CA GLY A 387 -14.44 -23.11 -1.50
C GLY A 387 -14.80 -21.97 -2.44
N THR A 388 -15.70 -21.10 -1.98
CA THR A 388 -16.20 -19.98 -2.78
C THR A 388 -16.32 -18.73 -1.90
N VAL A 389 -15.83 -17.60 -2.39
CA VAL A 389 -15.88 -16.29 -1.74
C VAL A 389 -16.49 -15.25 -2.67
N SER A 390 -16.91 -14.10 -2.14
CA SER A 390 -17.52 -13.04 -2.95
C SER A 390 -16.51 -12.06 -3.57
N SER A 391 -15.28 -11.98 -3.05
CA SER A 391 -14.27 -11.02 -3.53
C SER A 391 -12.87 -11.65 -3.58
N PHE A 392 -12.02 -11.11 -4.45
CA PHE A 392 -10.61 -11.49 -4.49
C PHE A 392 -9.87 -11.12 -3.20
N LEU A 393 -10.26 -10.04 -2.53
CA LEU A 393 -9.70 -9.66 -1.24
C LEU A 393 -10.01 -10.72 -0.17
N ALA A 394 -11.23 -11.26 -0.12
CA ALA A 394 -11.55 -12.39 0.76
C ALA A 394 -10.73 -13.65 0.44
N LYS A 395 -10.49 -13.91 -0.86
CA LYS A 395 -9.60 -15.01 -1.30
C LYS A 395 -8.17 -14.80 -0.77
N GLU A 396 -7.64 -13.59 -0.86
CA GLU A 396 -6.29 -13.25 -0.38
C GLU A 396 -6.20 -13.30 1.15
N ILE A 397 -7.20 -12.80 1.88
CA ILE A 397 -7.24 -12.91 3.34
C ILE A 397 -7.20 -14.38 3.78
N ALA A 398 -7.92 -15.27 3.09
CA ALA A 398 -7.86 -16.69 3.39
C ALA A 398 -6.44 -17.25 3.22
N ASP A 399 -5.72 -16.81 2.18
CA ASP A 399 -4.32 -17.16 1.96
C ASP A 399 -3.41 -16.64 3.08
N GLN A 400 -3.54 -15.36 3.43
CA GLN A 400 -2.73 -14.72 4.48
C GLN A 400 -2.94 -15.39 5.84
N VAL A 401 -4.20 -15.63 6.21
CA VAL A 401 -4.56 -16.30 7.46
C VAL A 401 -3.95 -17.70 7.50
N ALA A 402 -4.02 -18.47 6.40
CA ALA A 402 -3.40 -19.78 6.33
C ALA A 402 -1.86 -19.68 6.38
N SER A 403 -1.25 -18.73 5.69
CA SER A 403 0.21 -18.55 5.62
C SER A 403 0.87 -18.17 6.96
N GLY A 404 0.09 -17.61 7.88
CA GLY A 404 0.53 -17.25 9.23
C GLY A 404 0.58 -18.41 10.20
N VAL A 405 -0.04 -19.54 9.88
CA VAL A 405 -0.11 -20.70 10.78
C VAL A 405 1.22 -21.45 10.77
N ASP A 406 1.73 -21.78 11.96
CA ASP A 406 2.93 -22.59 12.11
C ASP A 406 2.80 -23.95 11.40
N GLY A 407 3.87 -24.38 10.74
CA GLY A 407 3.88 -25.60 9.93
C GLY A 407 3.41 -25.45 8.48
N VAL A 408 2.88 -24.28 8.08
CA VAL A 408 2.48 -24.01 6.68
C VAL A 408 3.70 -23.57 5.86
N LEU A 409 4.07 -24.40 4.88
CA LEU A 409 5.23 -24.16 4.02
C LEU A 409 4.86 -23.44 2.72
N LEU A 410 3.65 -23.74 2.21
CA LEU A 410 3.10 -23.20 0.98
C LEU A 410 1.57 -23.21 1.08
N VAL A 411 0.92 -22.23 0.46
CA VAL A 411 -0.53 -22.19 0.29
C VAL A 411 -0.86 -22.25 -1.20
N ASP A 412 -1.59 -23.29 -1.61
CA ASP A 412 -2.21 -23.43 -2.91
C ASP A 412 -3.67 -22.97 -2.79
N ASN A 413 -3.95 -21.76 -3.26
CA ASN A 413 -5.25 -21.11 -3.08
C ASN A 413 -6.19 -21.32 -4.27
N ASP A 414 -6.92 -22.43 -4.26
CA ASP A 414 -7.94 -22.82 -5.24
C ASP A 414 -9.33 -22.25 -4.94
N VAL A 415 -9.45 -21.32 -3.98
CA VAL A 415 -10.71 -20.65 -3.67
C VAL A 415 -11.25 -19.94 -4.92
N ARG A 416 -12.53 -20.14 -5.22
CA ARG A 416 -13.20 -19.51 -6.36
C ARG A 416 -13.87 -18.22 -5.93
N VAL A 417 -13.69 -17.16 -6.71
CA VAL A 417 -14.41 -15.90 -6.50
C VAL A 417 -15.69 -15.94 -7.33
N LEU A 418 -16.84 -15.68 -6.69
CA LEU A 418 -18.10 -15.49 -7.42
C LEU A 418 -17.94 -14.29 -8.34
N ARG A 419 -18.33 -14.43 -9.61
CA ARG A 419 -18.14 -13.43 -10.68
C ARG A 419 -18.98 -12.14 -10.50
N GLU A 420 -19.42 -11.82 -9.29
CA GLU A 420 -20.07 -10.55 -8.99
C GLU A 420 -19.01 -9.48 -8.69
N GLY A 421 -18.47 -8.90 -9.77
CA GLY A 421 -18.35 -7.45 -9.90
C GLY A 421 -17.38 -6.64 -9.04
N THR A 422 -16.52 -7.21 -8.20
CA THR A 422 -15.55 -6.40 -7.44
C THR A 422 -14.11 -6.74 -7.84
N PRO A 423 -13.46 -5.90 -8.66
CA PRO A 423 -11.99 -5.83 -8.69
C PRO A 423 -11.51 -5.65 -7.26
N ALA A 424 -10.69 -6.57 -6.75
CA ALA A 424 -9.85 -6.20 -5.62
C ALA A 424 -8.68 -5.44 -6.22
N VAL A 425 -8.50 -4.21 -5.73
CA VAL A 425 -7.27 -3.48 -5.96
C VAL A 425 -6.53 -3.51 -4.64
N TYR A 426 -5.31 -4.02 -4.72
CA TYR A 426 -4.36 -3.96 -3.64
C TYR A 426 -3.87 -2.52 -3.58
N ASP A 427 -3.82 -1.91 -2.41
CA ASP A 427 -3.15 -0.62 -2.20
C ASP A 427 -2.13 -0.84 -1.08
N ILE A 428 -0.84 -0.73 -1.39
CA ILE A 428 0.28 -0.97 -0.48
C ILE A 428 0.22 -0.14 0.83
N TYR A 429 -0.55 0.94 0.88
CA TYR A 429 -0.76 1.79 2.05
C TYR A 429 -2.05 1.48 2.82
N VAL A 430 -3.02 0.85 2.17
CA VAL A 430 -4.29 0.42 2.78
C VAL A 430 -4.22 -1.02 3.26
N ASP A 431 -3.49 -1.86 2.54
CA ASP A 431 -3.42 -3.28 2.75
C ASP A 431 -2.23 -3.70 3.61
N ASP A 432 -2.56 -4.19 4.79
CA ASP A 432 -1.68 -4.99 5.65
C ASP A 432 -1.39 -6.40 5.09
N VAL A 433 -1.99 -6.71 3.94
CA VAL A 433 -2.09 -8.00 3.27
C VAL A 433 -1.02 -8.05 2.19
N TYR A 434 -0.16 -9.07 2.18
CA TYR A 434 1.02 -9.09 1.32
C TYR A 434 0.85 -9.95 0.07
N PRO A 435 0.69 -9.39 -1.13
CA PRO A 435 0.46 -10.18 -2.33
C PRO A 435 1.78 -10.70 -2.89
N TYR A 436 2.29 -11.78 -2.30
CA TYR A 436 3.48 -12.48 -2.82
C TYR A 436 3.21 -13.33 -4.05
N THR A 437 1.96 -13.33 -4.49
CA THR A 437 1.48 -14.18 -5.56
C THR A 437 0.46 -13.39 -6.37
N LEU A 438 0.87 -12.36 -7.10
CA LEU A 438 0.00 -11.80 -8.16
C LEU A 438 0.12 -12.58 -9.48
N ALA A 439 0.94 -13.64 -9.52
CA ALA A 439 1.05 -14.54 -10.67
C ALA A 439 -0.27 -15.28 -11.02
N TRP A 440 -1.28 -15.27 -10.13
CA TRP A 440 -2.60 -15.86 -10.38
C TRP A 440 -3.71 -14.86 -10.69
N TYR A 441 -3.40 -13.57 -10.81
CA TYR A 441 -4.30 -12.59 -11.44
C TYR A 441 -4.21 -12.68 -12.97
N ASP A 442 -4.61 -13.84 -13.51
CA ASP A 442 -5.13 -13.91 -14.88
C ASP A 442 -6.66 -13.66 -14.88
N ALA A 443 -7.18 -13.20 -13.74
CA ALA A 443 -8.53 -12.68 -13.63
C ALA A 443 -8.52 -11.24 -14.12
N THR A 444 -9.05 -11.04 -15.32
CA THR A 444 -9.53 -9.73 -15.78
C THR A 444 -10.48 -9.18 -14.70
N PRO A 445 -10.13 -8.09 -13.99
CA PRO A 445 -11.07 -7.40 -13.11
C PRO A 445 -12.38 -7.14 -13.84
N VAL A 446 -13.47 -7.39 -13.14
CA VAL A 446 -14.81 -7.16 -13.70
C VAL A 446 -14.97 -5.65 -13.84
N VAL A 447 -15.10 -5.20 -15.09
CA VAL A 447 -15.26 -3.78 -15.45
C VAL A 447 -16.38 -3.18 -14.60
N ARG A 448 -16.06 -2.15 -13.81
CA ARG A 448 -16.94 -1.53 -12.79
C ARG A 448 -18.31 -1.15 -13.35
N TYR A 449 -18.36 -0.79 -14.63
CA TYR A 449 -19.56 -0.53 -15.43
C TYR A 449 -19.25 -0.85 -16.91
N ALA A 450 -20.24 -0.88 -17.80
CA ALA A 450 -19.96 -0.80 -19.24
C ALA A 450 -19.48 0.61 -19.59
N MET A 451 -18.30 0.98 -19.10
CA MET A 451 -17.59 2.21 -19.45
C MET A 451 -16.99 2.03 -20.84
N ASN A 452 -17.02 3.10 -21.63
CA ASN A 452 -16.21 3.16 -22.83
C ASN A 452 -14.75 3.44 -22.45
N ASP A 453 -13.84 3.25 -23.39
CA ASP A 453 -12.40 3.43 -23.16
C ASP A 453 -12.06 4.85 -22.68
N ASP A 454 -12.79 5.88 -23.15
CA ASP A 454 -12.59 7.26 -22.70
C ASP A 454 -12.95 7.46 -21.23
N ALA A 455 -14.06 6.88 -20.76
CA ALA A 455 -14.47 6.96 -19.36
C ALA A 455 -13.53 6.17 -18.44
N ILE A 456 -13.02 5.02 -18.90
CA ILE A 456 -11.99 4.27 -18.16
C ILE A 456 -10.72 5.12 -18.07
N ARG A 457 -10.25 5.69 -19.18
CA ARG A 457 -9.06 6.55 -19.17
C ARG A 457 -9.21 7.72 -18.20
N GLU A 458 -10.33 8.43 -18.25
CA GLU A 458 -10.61 9.56 -17.35
C GLU A 458 -10.68 9.12 -15.89
N ALA A 459 -11.29 7.97 -15.60
CA ALA A 459 -11.31 7.42 -14.25
C ALA A 459 -9.89 7.08 -13.77
N ILE A 460 -9.06 6.43 -14.59
CA ILE A 460 -7.66 6.12 -14.21
C ILE A 460 -6.87 7.40 -13.93
N GLU A 461 -6.98 8.42 -14.79
CA GLU A 461 -6.35 9.72 -14.57
C GLU A 461 -6.86 10.38 -13.28
N ASP A 462 -8.14 10.20 -12.94
CA ASP A 462 -8.74 10.67 -11.69
C ASP A 462 -8.16 9.95 -10.46
N GLU A 463 -8.08 8.62 -10.50
CA GLU A 463 -7.49 7.78 -9.46
C GLU A 463 -6.04 8.20 -9.17
N MET A 464 -5.21 8.28 -10.21
CA MET A 464 -3.81 8.72 -10.09
C MET A 464 -3.71 10.15 -9.56
N TRP A 465 -4.63 11.04 -9.94
CA TRP A 465 -4.64 12.40 -9.41
C TRP A 465 -5.01 12.45 -7.93
N TRP A 466 -5.93 11.61 -7.45
CA TRP A 466 -6.27 11.56 -6.02
C TRP A 466 -5.23 10.80 -5.19
N SER A 467 -4.45 9.94 -5.83
CA SER A 467 -3.33 9.24 -5.20
C SER A 467 -2.20 10.21 -4.86
N PRO A 468 -1.70 10.21 -3.62
CA PRO A 468 -0.48 10.93 -3.23
C PRO A 468 0.78 10.17 -3.65
N PHE A 469 0.64 8.96 -4.20
CA PHE A 469 1.75 8.03 -4.44
C PHE A 469 2.19 7.95 -5.89
N VAL A 470 1.41 8.55 -6.79
CA VAL A 470 1.69 8.61 -8.23
C VAL A 470 1.82 10.07 -8.65
N ASP A 471 2.91 10.41 -9.33
CA ASP A 471 2.91 11.64 -10.11
C ASP A 471 2.11 11.45 -11.41
N ALA A 472 0.82 11.78 -11.33
CA ALA A 472 -0.09 11.74 -12.47
C ALA A 472 0.39 12.57 -13.68
N ASP A 473 1.25 13.57 -13.48
CA ASP A 473 1.77 14.38 -14.59
C ASP A 473 2.86 13.63 -15.39
N ASP A 474 3.55 12.65 -14.79
CA ASP A 474 4.61 11.84 -15.40
C ASP A 474 4.14 10.48 -15.95
N VAL A 475 2.90 10.10 -15.66
CA VAL A 475 2.27 8.87 -16.15
C VAL A 475 1.23 9.18 -17.22
N HIS A 476 1.37 8.56 -18.38
CA HIS A 476 0.43 8.68 -19.49
C HIS A 476 -0.41 7.42 -19.65
N VAL A 477 -1.72 7.62 -19.77
CA VAL A 477 -2.73 6.55 -19.84
C VAL A 477 -3.38 6.52 -21.21
N SER A 478 -3.50 5.32 -21.79
CA SER A 478 -4.36 5.08 -22.96
C SER A 478 -5.16 3.81 -22.74
N VAL A 479 -6.40 3.76 -23.25
CA VAL A 479 -7.28 2.59 -23.05
C VAL A 479 -7.84 2.15 -24.40
N VAL A 480 -7.81 0.84 -24.66
CA VAL A 480 -8.41 0.23 -25.85
C VAL A 480 -9.07 -1.08 -25.46
N GLY A 481 -10.38 -1.21 -25.70
CA GLY A 481 -11.15 -2.41 -25.37
C GLY A 481 -11.10 -2.75 -23.88
N GLY A 482 -11.07 -1.74 -23.01
CA GLY A 482 -10.90 -1.87 -21.56
C GLY A 482 -9.48 -2.22 -21.10
N VAL A 483 -8.49 -2.33 -22.00
CA VAL A 483 -7.09 -2.56 -21.64
C VAL A 483 -6.36 -1.23 -21.52
N ALA A 484 -5.86 -0.92 -20.32
CA ALA A 484 -5.07 0.28 -20.09
C ALA A 484 -3.60 0.02 -20.45
N THR A 485 -2.96 0.97 -21.12
CA THR A 485 -1.50 0.98 -21.34
C THR A 485 -0.93 2.19 -20.63
N LEU A 486 -0.04 1.93 -19.68
CA LEU A 486 0.66 2.95 -18.89
C LEU A 486 2.06 3.16 -19.46
N THR A 487 2.40 4.42 -19.73
CA THR A 487 3.72 4.83 -20.22
C THR A 487 4.19 6.06 -19.45
N GLY A 488 5.44 6.46 -19.64
CA GLY A 488 6.02 7.60 -18.94
C GLY A 488 7.08 7.16 -17.96
N LYS A 489 7.29 7.98 -16.93
CA LYS A 489 8.40 7.80 -16.00
C LYS A 489 7.88 7.75 -14.57
N VAL A 490 8.51 6.92 -13.77
CA VAL A 490 8.19 6.74 -12.35
C VAL A 490 9.49 6.66 -11.57
N GLU A 491 9.51 7.18 -10.36
CA GLU A 491 10.74 7.27 -9.56
C GLU A 491 11.02 5.98 -8.80
N SER A 492 10.00 5.14 -8.55
CA SER A 492 10.15 3.93 -7.75
C SER A 492 9.26 2.78 -8.18
N TRP A 493 9.60 1.56 -7.75
CA TRP A 493 8.72 0.40 -7.95
C TRP A 493 7.39 0.54 -7.20
N ALA A 494 7.39 1.20 -6.04
CA ALA A 494 6.19 1.48 -5.27
C ALA A 494 5.23 2.41 -6.05
N GLU A 495 5.75 3.49 -6.62
CA GLU A 495 4.96 4.39 -7.49
C GLU A 495 4.48 3.67 -8.76
N ARG A 496 5.36 2.87 -9.40
CA ARG A 496 4.99 2.05 -10.56
C ARG A 496 3.83 1.11 -10.24
N THR A 497 3.89 0.48 -9.08
CA THR A 497 2.86 -0.47 -8.60
C THR A 497 1.57 0.27 -8.28
N ALA A 498 1.65 1.39 -7.55
CA ALA A 498 0.51 2.26 -7.27
C ALA A 498 -0.16 2.75 -8.58
N ALA A 499 0.59 3.09 -9.61
CA ALA A 499 0.03 3.50 -10.90
C ALA A 499 -0.74 2.37 -11.59
N ILE A 500 -0.25 1.13 -11.53
CA ILE A 500 -0.96 -0.05 -12.05
C ILE A 500 -2.26 -0.31 -11.26
N GLU A 501 -2.20 -0.14 -9.93
CA GLU A 501 -3.34 -0.31 -9.03
C GLU A 501 -4.44 0.72 -9.32
N ASN A 502 -4.07 2.01 -9.35
CA ASN A 502 -4.96 3.09 -9.76
C ASN A 502 -5.60 2.83 -11.14
N ALA A 503 -4.88 2.18 -12.07
CA ALA A 503 -5.44 1.82 -13.37
C ALA A 503 -6.54 0.76 -13.28
N TYR A 504 -6.39 -0.23 -12.38
CA TYR A 504 -7.43 -1.21 -12.10
C TYR A 504 -8.60 -0.60 -11.32
N GLU A 505 -8.34 0.33 -10.40
CA GLU A 505 -9.36 1.10 -9.69
C GLU A 505 -10.20 1.95 -10.65
N GLY A 506 -9.56 2.56 -11.64
CA GLY A 506 -10.21 3.31 -12.71
C GLY A 506 -11.00 2.44 -13.69
N GLY A 507 -11.01 1.12 -13.51
CA GLY A 507 -11.86 0.19 -14.25
C GLY A 507 -11.20 -0.50 -15.45
N ALA A 508 -9.87 -0.45 -15.58
CA ALA A 508 -9.16 -1.26 -16.57
C ALA A 508 -9.42 -2.75 -16.33
N ALA A 509 -9.70 -3.51 -17.40
CA ALA A 509 -9.81 -4.97 -17.36
C ALA A 509 -8.45 -5.66 -17.37
N SER A 510 -7.41 -4.96 -17.83
CA SER A 510 -6.01 -5.39 -17.85
C SER A 510 -5.12 -4.18 -18.00
N VAL A 511 -3.89 -4.27 -17.49
CA VAL A 511 -2.91 -3.18 -17.55
C VAL A 511 -1.64 -3.66 -18.24
N TYR A 512 -1.23 -2.97 -19.31
CA TYR A 512 0.08 -3.09 -19.92
C TYR A 512 0.99 -1.98 -19.43
N ASP A 513 1.92 -2.36 -18.57
CA ASP A 513 2.91 -1.47 -17.98
C ASP A 513 4.17 -1.38 -18.86
N HIS A 514 4.35 -0.21 -19.48
CA HIS A 514 5.53 0.21 -20.22
C HIS A 514 6.21 1.43 -19.59
N MET A 515 5.94 1.70 -18.30
CA MET A 515 6.59 2.79 -17.58
C MET A 515 8.06 2.47 -17.36
N THR A 516 8.90 3.50 -17.43
CA THR A 516 10.35 3.38 -17.17
C THR A 516 10.69 3.96 -15.80
N LEU A 517 11.53 3.27 -15.04
CA LEU A 517 12.07 3.82 -13.80
C LEU A 517 13.09 4.91 -14.14
N GLU A 518 12.93 6.11 -13.60
CA GLU A 518 13.96 7.14 -13.64
C GLU A 518 15.16 6.69 -12.80
N LEU A 519 16.17 6.15 -13.48
CA LEU A 519 17.48 5.96 -12.87
C LEU A 519 18.22 7.29 -12.95
N PRO A 520 18.68 7.87 -11.82
CA PRO A 520 19.42 9.12 -11.88
C PRO A 520 20.69 8.96 -12.72
N ASP A 521 21.03 10.02 -13.47
CA ASP A 521 22.27 10.09 -14.23
C ASP A 521 23.49 9.79 -13.32
N SER A 522 24.39 8.95 -13.84
CA SER A 522 25.56 8.36 -13.18
C SER A 522 26.55 9.35 -12.59
#